data_AF-A0A535N6P8-F1
#
_entry.id   AF-A0A535N6P8-F1
#
_cell.length_a   1.000
_cell.length_b   1.000
_cell.length_c   1.000
_cell.angle_alpha   90.00
_cell.angle_beta   90.00
_cell.angle_gamma   90.00
#
_symmetry.space_group_name_H-M   'P 1'
#
loop_
_entity.id
_entity.type
_entity.pdbx_description
1 polymer ?
#
loop_
_entity_poly.entity_id
_entity_poly.type
_entity_poly.pdbx_seq_one_letter_code
_entity_poly.pdbx_strand_id
1 'polypeptide(L)'
;MTARVRVSGSRKPPEVPLEAVQSLLTRVIWQAVADLGSEAYRAEAEDFFRSAAFEEYCDILGWNVRRARASLGRFVGSGGRISGNHMLPAQAMPAGAVQAAASLN
;
A
#
# COMPACT_ATOMS: atom_id res chain seq x y z
N MET A 1 13.91 6.81 -54.81
CA MET A 1 14.00 5.53 -54.09
C MET A 1 13.72 5.85 -52.62
N THR A 2 12.47 5.70 -52.17
CA THR A 2 12.03 6.21 -50.85
C THR A 2 11.29 5.10 -50.12
N ALA A 3 11.92 4.53 -49.10
CA ALA A 3 11.34 3.46 -48.30
C ALA A 3 10.33 4.05 -47.29
N ARG A 4 9.08 3.59 -47.34
CA ARG A 4 8.07 3.88 -46.31
C ARG A 4 8.25 2.89 -45.16
N VAL A 5 8.63 3.40 -43.99
CA VAL A 5 8.58 2.64 -42.73
C VAL A 5 7.10 2.43 -42.37
N ARG A 6 6.60 1.20 -42.50
CA ARG A 6 5.35 0.81 -41.86
C ARG A 6 5.66 0.38 -40.42
N VAL A 7 5.36 1.23 -39.45
CA VAL A 7 5.20 0.77 -38.06
C VAL A 7 3.81 0.17 -37.95
N SER A 8 3.70 -1.11 -38.30
CA SER A 8 2.51 -1.92 -38.02
C SER A 8 2.69 -2.53 -36.63
N GLY A 9 2.48 -1.72 -35.60
CA GLY A 9 2.53 -2.15 -34.21
C GLY A 9 1.32 -1.62 -33.48
N SER A 10 0.26 -2.41 -33.39
CA SER A 10 -0.84 -2.14 -32.48
C SER A 10 -0.31 -2.30 -31.05
N ARG A 11 0.28 -1.24 -30.48
CA ARG A 11 0.56 -1.18 -29.04
C ARG A 11 -0.79 -1.15 -28.34
N LYS A 12 -1.32 -2.33 -28.01
CA LYS A 12 -2.30 -2.41 -26.93
C LYS A 12 -1.61 -1.80 -25.70
N PRO A 13 -2.28 -0.90 -24.96
CA PRO A 13 -1.74 -0.42 -23.70
C PRO A 13 -1.41 -1.65 -22.83
N PRO A 14 -0.31 -1.63 -22.06
CA PRO A 14 -0.01 -2.73 -21.17
C PRO A 14 -1.18 -2.92 -20.20
N GLU A 15 -1.82 -4.09 -20.25
CA GLU A 15 -2.81 -4.47 -19.25
C GLU A 15 -2.06 -4.70 -17.94
N VAL A 16 -2.33 -3.86 -16.94
CA VAL A 16 -1.78 -4.03 -15.60
C VAL A 16 -2.61 -5.10 -14.88
N PRO A 17 -1.99 -6.17 -14.37
CA PRO A 17 -2.72 -7.19 -13.59
C PRO A 17 -3.40 -6.57 -12.37
N LEU A 18 -4.61 -7.03 -12.05
CA LEU A 18 -5.37 -6.52 -10.89
C LEU A 18 -4.57 -6.70 -9.59
N GLU A 19 -3.84 -7.80 -9.47
CA GLU A 19 -3.00 -8.11 -8.32
C GLU A 19 -1.88 -7.07 -8.12
N ALA A 20 -1.33 -6.55 -9.22
CA ALA A 20 -0.32 -5.50 -9.18
C ALA A 20 -0.92 -4.17 -8.72
N VAL A 21 -2.13 -3.84 -9.19
CA VAL A 21 -2.88 -2.67 -8.72
C VAL A 21 -3.19 -2.79 -7.23
N GLN A 22 -3.74 -3.91 -6.79
CA GLN A 22 -4.07 -4.15 -5.38
C GLN A 22 -2.84 -4.10 -4.47
N SER A 23 -1.70 -4.64 -4.93
CA SER A 23 -0.42 -4.56 -4.20
C SER A 23 0.04 -3.10 -4.06
N LEU A 24 -0.07 -2.30 -5.12
CA LEU A 24 0.28 -0.88 -5.10
C LEU A 24 -0.65 -0.08 -4.17
N LEU A 25 -1.96 -0.26 -4.26
CA LEU A 25 -2.91 0.44 -3.39
C LEU A 25 -2.70 0.08 -1.92
N THR A 26 -2.46 -1.19 -1.62
CA THR A 26 -2.11 -1.64 -0.27
C THR A 26 -0.85 -0.94 0.23
N ARG A 27 0.18 -0.83 -0.62
CA ARG A 27 1.42 -0.10 -0.30
C ARG A 27 1.16 1.38 0.00
N VAL A 28 0.39 2.07 -0.85
CA VAL A 28 0.05 3.48 -0.68
C VAL A 28 -0.69 3.72 0.64
N ILE A 29 -1.66 2.86 0.96
CA ILE A 29 -2.40 2.96 2.22
C ILE A 29 -1.45 2.79 3.40
N TRP A 30 -0.57 1.78 3.39
CA TRP A 30 0.39 1.58 4.49
C TRP A 30 1.39 2.72 4.65
N GLN A 31 1.82 3.35 3.56
CA GLN A 31 2.65 4.55 3.62
C GLN A 31 1.90 5.69 4.32
N ALA A 32 0.64 5.96 3.92
CA ALA A 32 -0.18 6.96 4.58
C ALA A 32 -0.39 6.65 6.08
N VAL A 33 -0.49 5.38 6.47
CA VAL A 33 -0.55 5.02 7.91
C VAL A 33 0.76 5.38 8.63
N ALA A 34 1.91 5.14 8.00
CA ALA A 34 3.20 5.52 8.58
C ALA A 34 3.34 7.05 8.71
N ASP A 35 2.84 7.80 7.72
CA ASP A 35 2.91 9.25 7.66
C ASP A 35 2.09 9.94 8.78
N LEU A 36 1.08 9.26 9.34
CA LEU A 36 0.36 9.74 10.54
C LEU A 36 1.27 9.91 11.77
N GLY A 37 2.40 9.19 11.82
CA GLY A 37 3.41 9.31 12.85
C GLY A 37 4.42 10.43 12.63
N SER A 38 4.39 11.11 11.47
CA SER A 38 5.29 12.19 11.10
C SER A 38 4.56 13.53 11.13
N GLU A 39 4.98 14.48 11.97
CA GLU A 39 4.36 15.81 12.03
C GLU A 39 4.35 16.53 10.67
N ALA A 40 5.36 16.30 9.84
CA ALA A 40 5.48 16.91 8.52
C ALA A 40 4.41 16.42 7.51
N TYR A 41 3.95 15.17 7.64
CA TYR A 41 3.04 14.53 6.67
C TYR A 41 1.68 14.16 7.25
N ARG A 42 1.48 14.37 8.56
CA ARG A 42 0.27 13.96 9.27
C ARG A 42 -1.00 14.57 8.68
N ALA A 43 -0.99 15.86 8.35
CA ALA A 43 -2.17 16.53 7.80
C ALA A 43 -2.59 15.92 6.45
N GLU A 44 -1.62 15.69 5.56
CA GLU A 44 -1.85 15.07 4.24
C GLU A 44 -2.35 13.63 4.38
N ALA A 45 -1.79 12.86 5.31
CA ALA A 45 -2.24 11.50 5.60
C ALA A 45 -3.69 11.48 6.15
N GLU A 46 -4.02 12.38 7.07
CA GLU A 46 -5.39 12.52 7.59
C GLU A 46 -6.39 12.91 6.48
N ASP A 47 -5.99 13.82 5.59
CA ASP A 47 -6.80 14.22 4.43
C ASP A 47 -7.00 13.07 3.45
N PHE A 48 -5.95 12.28 3.18
CA PHE A 48 -6.05 11.08 2.36
C PHE A 48 -7.12 10.12 2.90
N PHE A 49 -7.12 9.81 4.20
CA PHE A 49 -8.11 8.89 4.80
C PHE A 49 -9.55 9.44 4.83
N ARG A 50 -9.72 10.76 4.74
CA ARG A 50 -11.03 11.44 4.58
C ARG A 50 -11.48 11.56 3.12
N SER A 51 -10.58 11.36 2.16
CA SER A 51 -10.84 11.58 0.74
C SER A 51 -11.70 10.48 0.11
N ALA A 52 -12.29 10.81 -1.05
CA ALA A 52 -12.96 9.84 -1.92
C ALA A 52 -11.99 8.80 -2.50
N ALA A 53 -10.73 9.17 -2.74
CA ALA A 53 -9.71 8.26 -3.26
C ALA A 53 -9.48 7.06 -2.33
N PHE A 54 -9.49 7.29 -1.01
CA PHE A 54 -9.40 6.18 -0.05
C PHE A 54 -10.61 5.25 -0.10
N GLU A 55 -11.80 5.78 -0.38
CA GLU A 55 -13.01 4.96 -0.54
C GLU A 55 -12.91 4.08 -1.80
N GLU A 56 -12.49 4.68 -2.93
CA GLU A 56 -12.24 3.95 -4.18
C GLU A 56 -11.18 2.86 -4.00
N TYR A 57 -10.11 3.13 -3.24
CA TYR A 57 -9.07 2.13 -2.99
C TYR A 57 -9.61 0.98 -2.14
N CYS A 58 -10.43 1.27 -1.14
CA CYS A 58 -11.10 0.23 -0.37
C CYS A 58 -12.00 -0.64 -1.25
N ASP A 59 -12.74 -0.05 -2.20
CA ASP A 59 -13.60 -0.78 -3.12
C ASP A 59 -12.78 -1.73 -4.02
N ILE A 60 -11.67 -1.26 -4.59
CA ILE A 60 -10.77 -2.08 -5.42
C ILE A 60 -10.12 -3.23 -4.62
N LEU A 61 -9.84 -2.99 -3.33
CA LEU A 61 -9.27 -3.97 -2.42
C LEU A 61 -10.32 -4.92 -1.79
N GLY A 62 -11.61 -4.65 -1.96
CA GLY A 62 -12.70 -5.37 -1.28
C GLY A 62 -12.74 -5.11 0.23
N TRP A 63 -12.20 -3.99 0.69
CA TRP A 63 -12.16 -3.61 2.11
C TRP A 63 -13.42 -2.84 2.51
N ASN A 64 -13.90 -3.07 3.73
CA ASN A 64 -15.00 -2.26 4.27
C ASN A 64 -14.47 -0.90 4.75
N VAL A 65 -14.85 0.18 4.06
CA VAL A 65 -14.33 1.53 4.34
C VAL A 65 -14.59 2.00 5.79
N ARG A 66 -15.77 1.67 6.35
CA ARG A 66 -16.12 2.05 7.73
C ARG A 66 -15.21 1.34 8.74
N ARG A 67 -14.98 0.04 8.54
CA ARG A 67 -14.07 -0.77 9.37
C ARG A 67 -12.62 -0.32 9.23
N ALA A 68 -12.19 0.05 8.03
CA ALA A 68 -10.85 0.56 7.77
C ALA A 68 -10.62 1.88 8.53
N ARG A 69 -11.51 2.87 8.35
CA ARG A 69 -11.45 4.16 9.09
C ARG A 69 -11.47 3.97 10.61
N ALA A 70 -12.34 3.09 11.13
CA ALA A 70 -12.42 2.83 12.57
C ALA A 70 -11.13 2.19 13.12
N SER A 71 -10.49 1.31 12.35
CA SER A 71 -9.21 0.68 12.74
C SER A 71 -8.07 1.70 12.73
N LEU A 72 -8.06 2.61 11.76
CA LEU A 72 -7.09 3.71 11.67
C LEU A 72 -7.26 4.72 12.81
N GLY A 73 -8.49 5.13 13.12
CA GLY A 73 -8.75 6.04 14.24
C GLY A 73 -8.27 5.47 15.58
N ARG A 74 -8.44 4.16 15.79
CA ARG A 74 -7.89 3.47 16.97
C ARG A 74 -6.36 3.46 16.97
N PHE A 75 -5.74 3.20 15.81
CA PHE A 75 -4.28 3.16 15.67
C PHE A 75 -3.63 4.52 15.98
N VAL A 76 -4.20 5.61 15.46
CA VAL A 76 -3.76 6.99 15.78
C VAL A 76 -3.98 7.30 17.26
N GLY A 77 -5.15 6.96 17.80
CA GLY A 77 -5.49 7.18 19.20
C GLY A 77 -4.59 6.42 20.18
N SER A 78 -4.06 5.26 19.78
CA SER A 78 -3.13 4.48 20.61
C SER A 78 -1.65 4.92 20.49
N GLY A 79 -1.34 5.94 19.69
CA GLY A 79 0.06 6.33 19.41
C GLY A 79 0.83 5.23 18.67
N GLY A 80 0.13 4.44 17.84
CA GLY A 80 0.69 3.27 17.18
C GLY A 80 1.91 3.65 16.34
N ARG A 81 3.05 3.05 16.64
CA ARG A 81 4.27 3.15 15.81
C ARG A 81 4.28 1.93 14.89
N ILE A 82 4.11 2.15 13.58
CA ILE A 82 4.42 1.08 12.61
C ILE A 82 5.93 0.92 12.62
N SER A 83 6.42 -0.17 13.23
CA SER A 83 7.80 -0.61 13.03
C SER A 83 8.01 -0.90 11.54
N GLY A 84 9.11 -0.41 10.96
CA GLY A 84 9.42 -0.57 9.53
C GLY A 84 9.40 -2.02 9.02
N ASN A 85 9.46 -3.01 9.92
CA ASN A 85 9.30 -4.42 9.59
C ASN A 85 7.90 -4.81 9.08
N HIS A 86 6.85 -4.01 9.33
CA HIS A 86 5.50 -4.29 8.85
C HIS A 86 5.26 -3.82 7.41
N MET A 87 6.19 -3.05 6.83
CA MET A 87 6.08 -2.54 5.46
C MET A 87 6.60 -3.53 4.41
N LEU A 88 7.11 -4.69 4.80
CA LEU A 88 7.55 -5.72 3.86
C LEU A 88 6.41 -6.73 3.68
N PRO A 89 6.01 -7.09 2.45
CA PRO A 89 5.12 -8.22 2.25
C PRO A 89 5.76 -9.44 2.90
N ALA A 90 4.99 -10.17 3.71
CA ALA A 90 5.42 -11.38 4.43
C ALA A 90 5.94 -12.52 3.52
N GLN A 91 6.06 -12.28 2.21
CA GLN A 91 6.54 -13.23 1.21
C GLN A 91 8.04 -13.12 0.90
N ALA A 92 8.81 -12.40 1.72
CA ALA A 92 10.28 -12.39 1.64
C ALA A 92 10.97 -12.97 2.89
N MET A 93 10.28 -13.80 3.68
CA MET A 93 10.87 -14.46 4.85
C MET A 93 10.78 -15.98 4.69
N PRO A 94 11.89 -16.71 4.45
CA PRO A 94 11.87 -18.16 4.56
C PRO A 94 11.51 -18.56 6.01
N ALA A 95 10.76 -19.65 6.14
CA ALA A 95 10.09 -20.13 7.35
C ALA A 95 11.02 -20.59 8.51
N GLY A 96 12.17 -19.94 8.72
CA GLY A 96 13.13 -20.25 9.79
C GLY A 96 13.59 -19.05 10.63
N ALA A 97 13.24 -17.82 10.27
CA ALA A 97 13.79 -16.63 10.95
C ALA A 97 13.13 -16.27 12.30
N VAL A 98 11.99 -16.87 12.64
CA VAL A 98 11.28 -16.60 13.91
C VAL A 98 11.89 -17.32 15.12
N GLN A 99 12.79 -18.28 14.93
CA GLN A 99 13.35 -19.07 16.04
C GLN A 99 14.66 -18.52 16.62
N ALA A 100 15.34 -17.60 15.93
CA ALA A 100 16.64 -17.08 16.38
C ALA A 100 16.56 -15.87 17.34
N ALA A 101 15.42 -15.18 17.42
CA ALA A 101 15.26 -14.02 18.30
C ALA A 101 14.75 -14.38 19.71
N ALA A 102 14.35 -15.63 19.95
CA ALA A 102 13.83 -16.10 21.24
C ALA A 102 14.86 -16.86 22.09
N SER A 103 16.13 -16.92 21.67
CA SER A 103 17.20 -17.65 22.36
C SER A 103 18.44 -16.76 22.54
N LEU A 104 18.25 -15.60 23.16
CA LEU A 104 19.31 -14.83 23.81
C LEU A 104 18.70 -14.18 25.05
N ASN A 105 18.45 -15.01 26.06
CA ASN A 105 18.40 -14.61 27.47
C ASN A 105 18.94 -15.76 28.31
#